data_AF-A0AAP2F8F5-F1
#
_entry.id   AF-A0AAP2F8F5-F1
#
_cell.length_a   1.000
_cell.length_b   1.000
_cell.length_c   1.000
_cell.angle_alpha   90.00
_cell.angle_beta   90.00
_cell.angle_gamma   90.00
#
_symmetry.space_group_name_H-M   'P 1'
#
loop_
_entity.id
_entity.type
_entity.pdbx_description
1 polymer ?
#
loop_
_entity_poly.entity_id
_entity_poly.type
_entity_poly.pdbx_seq_one_letter_code
_entity_poly.pdbx_strand_id
1 'polypeptide(L)'
;MNSVSTHPDPTPNPSEIDDALARIFRSWDERLLAGADPAARERLAAFVADLPAGYKQDIRPDRARVDLAILGELSDGAVDVRIVPDATARGTHRLSLYVGGRPASLGDLMPLLQSL
;
A
#
# COMPACT_ATOMS: atom_id res chain seq x y z
N MET A 1 31.20 34.90 25.45
CA MET A 1 31.61 33.97 24.37
C MET A 1 30.83 32.68 24.63
N ASN A 2 29.69 32.49 23.96
CA ASN A 2 28.78 31.37 24.25
C ASN A 2 29.09 30.23 23.27
N SER A 3 29.78 29.20 23.74
CA SER A 3 30.05 28.00 22.95
C SER A 3 28.80 27.12 22.92
N VAL A 4 28.06 27.18 21.81
CA VAL A 4 27.07 26.17 21.45
C VAL A 4 27.83 24.88 21.16
N SER A 5 27.73 23.90 22.06
CA SER A 5 28.22 22.54 21.79
C SER A 5 27.22 21.86 20.87
N THR A 6 27.54 21.77 19.59
CA THR A 6 26.81 20.94 18.64
C THR A 6 27.16 19.48 18.95
N HIS A 7 26.35 18.82 19.77
CA HIS A 7 26.41 17.37 19.93
C HIS A 7 25.93 16.75 18.60
N PRO A 8 26.77 15.99 17.87
CA PRO A 8 26.28 15.27 16.69
C PRO A 8 25.29 14.23 17.19
N ASP A 9 24.05 14.32 16.71
CA ASP A 9 23.05 13.27 16.91
C ASP A 9 23.67 11.92 16.51
N PRO A 10 23.69 10.88 17.37
CA PRO A 10 24.22 9.59 16.98
C PRO A 10 23.42 9.08 15.77
N THR A 11 24.13 8.65 14.74
CA THR A 11 23.50 7.99 13.61
C THR A 11 22.78 6.73 14.13
N PRO A 12 21.49 6.54 13.81
CA PRO A 12 20.73 5.41 14.32
C PRO A 12 21.37 4.10 13.84
N ASN A 13 21.42 3.13 14.74
CA ASN A 13 21.95 1.81 14.39
C ASN A 13 20.92 1.01 13.58
N PRO A 14 21.34 -0.04 12.85
CA PRO A 14 20.43 -0.83 12.01
C PRO A 14 19.20 -1.38 12.76
N SER A 15 19.37 -1.84 14.00
CA SER A 15 18.26 -2.37 14.81
C SER A 15 17.20 -1.32 15.16
N GLU A 16 17.61 -0.09 15.46
CA GLU A 16 16.70 1.02 15.73
C GLU A 16 15.89 1.39 14.48
N ILE A 17 16.52 1.31 13.31
CA ILE A 17 15.86 1.53 12.01
C ILE A 17 14.83 0.42 11.76
N ASP A 18 15.20 -0.84 11.96
CA ASP A 18 14.30 -1.98 11.77
C ASP A 18 13.08 -1.92 12.70
N ASP A 19 13.29 -1.59 13.98
CA ASP A 19 12.22 -1.42 14.95
C ASP A 19 11.29 -0.24 14.57
N ALA A 20 11.86 0.86 14.09
CA ALA A 20 11.10 2.00 13.63
C ALA A 20 10.24 1.64 12.40
N LEU A 21 10.80 0.93 11.42
CA LEU A 21 10.08 0.45 10.22
C LEU A 21 8.97 -0.53 10.58
N ALA A 22 9.24 -1.49 11.46
CA ALA A 22 8.25 -2.45 11.93
C ALA A 22 7.06 -1.74 12.62
N ARG A 23 7.35 -0.72 13.43
CA ARG A 23 6.31 0.09 14.08
C ARG A 23 5.49 0.89 13.06
N ILE A 24 6.11 1.44 12.02
CA ILE A 24 5.42 2.17 10.94
C ILE A 24 4.44 1.22 10.23
N PHE A 25 4.90 0.04 9.82
CA PHE A 25 4.04 -0.92 9.12
C PHE A 25 2.91 -1.45 10.00
N ARG A 26 3.17 -1.70 11.29
CA ARG A 26 2.11 -2.08 12.23
C ARG A 26 1.05 -0.99 12.38
N SER A 27 1.48 0.26 12.49
CA SER A 27 0.56 1.41 12.57
C SER A 27 -0.26 1.57 11.29
N TRP A 28 0.33 1.26 10.13
CA TRP A 28 -0.36 1.24 8.85
C TRP A 28 -1.45 0.16 8.83
N ASP A 29 -1.12 -1.07 9.25
CA ASP A 29 -2.04 -2.22 9.31
C ASP A 29 -3.22 -1.92 10.25
N GLU A 30 -2.94 -1.38 11.42
CA GLU A 30 -3.96 -0.96 12.39
C GLU A 30 -4.93 0.06 11.79
N ARG A 31 -4.41 1.07 11.08
CA ARG A 31 -5.24 2.10 10.43
C ARG A 31 -6.07 1.55 9.28
N LEU A 32 -5.56 0.59 8.53
CA LEU A 32 -6.30 -0.08 7.46
C LEU A 32 -7.51 -0.83 8.02
N LEU A 33 -7.35 -1.50 9.17
CA LEU A 33 -8.38 -2.30 9.81
C LEU A 33 -9.34 -1.47 10.70
N ALA A 34 -8.97 -0.23 11.04
CA ALA A 34 -9.74 0.62 11.96
C ALA A 34 -11.13 1.00 11.39
N GLY A 35 -12.20 0.71 12.12
CA GLY A 35 -13.57 1.05 11.70
C GLY A 35 -14.10 0.22 10.51
N ALA A 36 -13.47 -0.90 10.16
CA ALA A 36 -14.11 -1.92 9.34
C ALA A 36 -15.12 -2.70 10.19
N ASP A 37 -16.25 -3.10 9.60
CA ASP A 37 -17.13 -4.08 10.24
C ASP A 37 -16.41 -5.45 10.38
N PRO A 38 -16.91 -6.37 11.22
CA PRO A 38 -16.21 -7.64 11.49
C PRO A 38 -15.92 -8.47 10.22
N ALA A 39 -16.86 -8.54 9.28
CA ALA A 39 -16.70 -9.36 8.07
C ALA A 39 -15.71 -8.73 7.07
N ALA A 40 -15.75 -7.41 6.92
CA ALA A 40 -14.77 -6.66 6.15
C ALA A 40 -13.38 -6.73 6.79
N ARG A 41 -13.30 -6.67 8.12
CA ARG A 41 -12.04 -6.75 8.86
C ARG A 41 -11.35 -8.10 8.68
N GLU A 42 -12.09 -9.20 8.75
CA GLU A 42 -11.56 -10.54 8.53
C GLU A 42 -10.99 -10.70 7.11
N ARG A 43 -11.75 -10.25 6.10
CA ARG A 43 -11.28 -10.25 4.70
C ARG A 43 -10.03 -9.39 4.51
N LEU A 44 -10.02 -8.17 5.03
CA LEU A 44 -8.87 -7.27 4.94
C LEU A 44 -7.64 -7.87 5.63
N ALA A 45 -7.80 -8.48 6.81
CA ALA A 45 -6.71 -9.08 7.56
C ALA A 45 -6.02 -10.22 6.79
N ALA A 46 -6.78 -10.99 6.00
CA ALA A 46 -6.23 -12.04 5.14
C ALA A 46 -5.26 -11.49 4.08
N PHE A 47 -5.51 -10.29 3.54
CA PHE A 47 -4.61 -9.66 2.58
C PHE A 47 -3.41 -8.97 3.25
N VAL A 48 -3.62 -8.36 4.41
CA VAL A 48 -2.63 -7.49 5.08
C VAL A 48 -1.32 -8.21 5.40
N ALA A 49 -1.41 -9.49 5.75
CA ALA A 49 -0.26 -10.32 6.10
C ALA A 49 0.73 -10.49 4.93
N ASP A 50 0.21 -10.54 3.69
CA ASP A 50 0.99 -10.85 2.49
C ASP A 50 1.30 -9.61 1.64
N LEU A 51 0.86 -8.43 2.07
CA LEU A 51 1.10 -7.18 1.34
C LEU A 51 2.60 -6.81 1.34
N PRO A 52 3.20 -6.54 0.16
CA PRO A 52 4.58 -6.08 0.07
C PRO A 52 4.83 -4.78 0.83
N ALA A 53 6.00 -4.63 1.44
CA ALA A 53 6.38 -3.41 2.17
C ALA A 53 6.31 -2.15 1.29
N GLY A 54 6.76 -2.23 0.03
CA GLY A 54 6.69 -1.12 -0.93
C GLY A 54 5.26 -0.63 -1.19
N TYR A 55 4.29 -1.55 -1.25
CA TYR A 55 2.88 -1.17 -1.37
C TYR A 55 2.42 -0.35 -0.16
N LYS A 56 2.78 -0.76 1.07
CA LYS A 56 2.43 -0.03 2.30
C LYS A 56 3.13 1.34 2.39
N GLN A 57 4.29 1.50 1.76
CA GLN A 57 5.01 2.77 1.68
C GLN A 57 4.34 3.76 0.73
N ASP A 58 3.88 3.28 -0.42
CA ASP A 58 3.34 4.15 -1.47
C ASP A 58 1.83 4.43 -1.30
N ILE A 59 1.10 3.51 -0.67
CA ILE A 59 -0.36 3.56 -0.61
C ILE A 59 -0.83 3.84 0.81
N ARG A 60 -1.71 4.84 0.94
CA ARG A 60 -2.35 5.17 2.22
C ARG A 60 -3.37 4.09 2.65
N PRO A 61 -3.54 3.84 3.97
CA PRO A 61 -4.48 2.83 4.45
C PRO A 61 -5.92 3.01 3.95
N ASP A 62 -6.40 4.26 3.88
CA ASP A 62 -7.74 4.57 3.39
C ASP A 62 -7.94 4.18 1.92
N ARG A 63 -6.89 4.34 1.10
CA ARG A 63 -6.90 3.89 -0.29
C ARG A 63 -6.77 2.38 -0.40
N ALA A 64 -5.87 1.77 0.36
CA ALA A 64 -5.67 0.32 0.36
C ALA A 64 -6.96 -0.44 0.70
N ARG A 65 -7.82 0.11 1.58
CA ARG A 65 -9.14 -0.49 1.84
C ARG A 65 -10.00 -0.62 0.59
N VAL A 66 -9.94 0.37 -0.32
CA VAL A 66 -10.66 0.35 -1.60
C VAL A 66 -10.06 -0.68 -2.53
N ASP A 67 -8.74 -0.71 -2.65
CA ASP A 67 -8.02 -1.63 -3.52
C ASP A 67 -8.27 -3.09 -3.10
N LEU A 68 -8.19 -3.39 -1.80
CA LEU A 68 -8.44 -4.72 -1.26
C LEU A 68 -9.91 -5.14 -1.34
N ALA A 69 -10.85 -4.18 -1.23
CA ALA A 69 -12.26 -4.47 -1.45
C ALA A 69 -12.53 -4.89 -2.91
N ILE A 70 -11.88 -4.25 -3.89
CA ILE A 70 -11.98 -4.65 -5.30
C ILE A 70 -11.38 -6.05 -5.50
N LEU A 71 -10.18 -6.30 -4.96
CA LEU A 71 -9.53 -7.62 -5.06
C LEU A 71 -10.35 -8.73 -4.41
N GLY A 72 -11.02 -8.47 -3.29
CA GLY A 72 -11.84 -9.46 -2.59
C GLY A 72 -13.12 -9.88 -3.34
N GLU A 73 -13.57 -9.09 -4.32
CA GLU A 73 -14.76 -9.40 -5.13
C GLU A 73 -14.40 -9.93 -6.52
N LEU A 74 -13.11 -9.89 -6.91
CA LEU A 74 -12.64 -10.36 -8.20
C LEU A 74 -12.56 -11.88 -8.23
N SER A 75 -13.23 -12.48 -9.22
CA SER A 75 -13.07 -13.90 -9.53
C SER A 75 -11.71 -14.19 -10.15
N ASP A 76 -11.24 -15.43 -10.06
CA ASP A 76 -9.98 -15.86 -10.69
C ASP A 76 -9.95 -15.52 -12.19
N GLY A 77 -8.89 -14.84 -12.61
CA GLY A 77 -8.69 -14.41 -14.00
C GLY A 77 -9.52 -13.19 -14.43
N ALA A 78 -10.39 -12.66 -13.55
CA ALA A 78 -11.06 -11.39 -13.81
C ALA A 78 -10.10 -10.21 -13.63
N VAL A 79 -10.35 -9.15 -14.38
CA VAL A 79 -9.56 -7.93 -14.36
C VAL A 79 -10.48 -6.75 -14.11
N ASP A 80 -10.07 -5.84 -13.23
CA ASP A 80 -10.71 -4.54 -13.03
C ASP A 80 -9.68 -3.42 -13.17
N VAL A 81 -10.14 -2.27 -13.65
CA VAL A 81 -9.33 -1.09 -13.93
C VAL A 81 -9.94 0.12 -13.27
N ARG A 82 -9.11 0.88 -12.56
CA ARG A 82 -9.52 2.13 -11.93
C ARG A 82 -8.57 3.25 -12.27
N ILE A 83 -9.12 4.35 -12.78
CA ILE A 83 -8.40 5.61 -12.98
C ILE A 83 -8.95 6.62 -11.97
N VAL A 84 -8.08 7.17 -11.13
CA VAL A 84 -8.44 8.24 -10.19
C VAL A 84 -7.48 9.42 -10.33
N PRO A 85 -7.93 10.66 -10.07
CA PRO A 85 -7.02 11.78 -9.95
C PRO A 85 -5.94 11.47 -8.90
N ASP A 86 -4.69 11.83 -9.19
CA ASP A 86 -3.64 11.75 -8.20
C ASP A 86 -3.83 12.85 -7.16
N ALA A 87 -3.65 12.48 -5.89
CA ALA A 87 -3.68 13.43 -4.79
C ALA A 87 -2.38 14.24 -4.69
N THR A 88 -1.27 13.77 -5.27
CA THR A 88 0.06 14.37 -5.14
C THR A 88 0.40 15.38 -6.23
N ALA A 89 -0.21 15.28 -7.42
CA ALA A 89 0.07 16.16 -8.54
C ALA A 89 -1.19 16.54 -9.32
N ARG A 90 -1.48 17.85 -9.40
CA ARG A 90 -2.63 18.37 -10.18
C ARG A 90 -2.50 17.97 -11.65
N GLY A 91 -3.61 17.54 -12.24
CA GLY A 91 -3.68 17.15 -13.65
C GLY A 91 -3.09 15.79 -13.97
N THR A 92 -2.66 15.02 -12.96
CA THR A 92 -2.22 13.63 -13.14
C THR A 92 -3.28 12.66 -12.63
N HIS A 93 -3.29 11.46 -13.22
CA HIS A 93 -4.18 10.38 -12.84
C HIS A 93 -3.37 9.13 -12.52
N ARG A 94 -3.81 8.39 -11.51
CA ARG A 94 -3.29 7.06 -11.18
C ARG A 94 -4.19 6.01 -11.80
N LEU A 95 -3.59 5.17 -12.64
CA LEU A 95 -4.15 3.93 -13.12
C LEU A 95 -3.83 2.81 -12.12
N SER A 96 -4.84 2.07 -11.72
CA SER A 96 -4.72 0.85 -10.92
C SER A 96 -5.35 -0.29 -11.69
N LEU A 97 -4.60 -1.39 -11.83
CA LEU A 97 -5.01 -2.61 -12.51
C LEU A 97 -5.05 -3.73 -11.47
N TYR A 98 -6.21 -4.37 -11.33
CA TYR A 98 -6.44 -5.45 -10.37
C TYR A 98 -6.69 -6.74 -11.14
N VAL A 99 -6.07 -7.83 -10.69
CA VAL A 99 -6.23 -9.14 -11.30
C VAL A 99 -6.57 -10.15 -10.22
N GLY A 100 -7.68 -10.85 -10.39
CA GLY A 100 -8.14 -11.88 -9.46
C GLY A 100 -7.35 -13.17 -9.60
N GLY A 101 -7.07 -13.81 -8.47
CA GLY A 101 -6.45 -15.13 -8.41
C GLY A 101 -4.93 -15.10 -8.52
N ARG A 102 -4.38 -15.66 -9.60
CA ARG A 102 -2.93 -15.88 -9.75
C ARG A 102 -2.20 -14.57 -10.06
N PRO A 103 -0.92 -14.45 -9.64
CA PRO A 103 -0.08 -13.34 -10.06
C PRO A 103 -0.04 -13.30 -11.59
N ALA A 104 -0.56 -12.23 -12.19
CA ALA A 104 -0.42 -11.98 -13.62
C ALA A 104 0.95 -11.35 -13.88
N SER A 105 1.64 -11.82 -14.92
CA SER A 105 2.86 -11.14 -15.34
C SER A 105 2.50 -9.83 -16.05
N LEU A 106 3.39 -8.84 -16.00
CA LEU A 106 3.17 -7.58 -16.72
C LEU A 106 3.01 -7.81 -18.24
N GLY A 107 3.65 -8.85 -18.80
CA GLY A 107 3.50 -9.24 -20.19
C GLY A 107 2.08 -9.70 -20.53
N ASP A 108 1.40 -10.40 -19.61
CA ASP A 108 0.01 -10.82 -19.78
C ASP A 108 -0.95 -9.62 -19.82
N LEU A 109 -0.58 -8.52 -19.16
CA LEU A 109 -1.38 -7.32 -19.02
C LEU A 109 -1.06 -6.24 -20.07
N MET A 110 0.03 -6.41 -20.83
CA MET A 110 0.46 -5.44 -21.84
C MET A 110 -0.58 -5.16 -22.93
N PRO A 111 -1.27 -6.17 -23.50
CA PRO A 111 -2.31 -5.91 -24.50
C PRO A 111 -3.41 -4.97 -23.97
N LEU A 112 -3.78 -5.08 -22.70
CA LEU A 112 -4.77 -4.20 -22.07
C LEU A 112 -4.23 -2.76 -21.96
N LEU A 113 -3.00 -2.60 -21.50
CA LEU A 113 -2.37 -1.28 -21.38
C LEU A 113 -2.17 -0.57 -22.72
N GLN A 114 -2.01 -1.32 -23.82
CA GLN A 114 -1.90 -0.75 -25.17
C GLN A 114 -3.26 -0.32 -25.76
N SER A 115 -4.36 -0.85 -25.23
CA SER A 115 -5.72 -0.58 -25.72
C SER A 115 -6.42 0.60 -25.04
N LEU A 116 -5.85 1.10 -23.94
CA LEU A 116 -6.30 2.29 -23.20
C LEU A 116 -5.85 3.58 -23.92
#